data_AF-B3FQY7-F1
#
_entry.id   AF-B3FQY7-F1
#
_cell.length_a   1.000
_cell.length_b   1.000
_cell.length_c   1.000
_cell.angle_alpha   90.00
_cell.angle_beta   90.00
_cell.angle_gamma   90.00
#
_symmetry.space_group_name_H-M   'P 1'
#
loop_
_entity.id
_entity.type
_entity.pdbx_description
1 polymer ?
#
loop_
_entity_poly.entity_id
_entity_poly.type
_entity_poly.pdbx_seq_one_letter_code
_entity_poly.pdbx_strand_id
1 'polypeptide(L)'
;YILLKLPSTEVRKVHENCYATVGICSNKDHNLVSIGKAGRSRWLGKRPTVRGVVMNPVDHPHGGGEGRTSGGRHPVSPWGQPTKGYKTRRSTRPSDKFIVQKRKRNRNR
;
A
#
# COMPACT_ATOMS: atom_id res chain seq x y z
N TYR A 1 -26.54 -2.41 13.02
CA TYR A 1 -25.13 -2.24 12.59
C TYR A 1 -24.57 -1.00 13.27
N ILE A 2 -23.32 -1.06 13.73
CA ILE A 2 -22.58 0.07 14.30
C ILE A 2 -21.63 0.69 13.28
N LEU A 3 -21.35 1.99 13.41
CA LEU A 3 -20.38 2.69 12.58
C LEU A 3 -19.03 2.77 13.28
N LEU A 4 -17.99 2.23 12.63
CA LEU A 4 -16.62 2.31 13.12
C LEU A 4 -15.79 3.19 12.19
N LYS A 5 -15.06 4.14 12.78
CA LYS A 5 -14.00 4.89 12.10
C LYS A 5 -12.69 4.13 12.24
N LEU A 6 -12.19 3.60 11.13
CA LEU A 6 -10.97 2.81 11.08
C LEU A 6 -9.71 3.70 11.14
N PRO A 7 -8.52 3.14 11.48
CA PRO A 7 -7.25 3.87 11.43
C PRO A 7 -6.92 4.47 10.05
N SER A 8 -7.50 3.89 8.99
CA SER A 8 -7.40 4.39 7.62
C SER A 8 -8.24 5.64 7.35
N THR A 9 -8.96 6.17 8.35
CA THR A 9 -9.99 7.23 8.27
C THR A 9 -11.27 6.84 7.53
N GLU A 10 -11.39 5.59 7.08
CA GLU A 10 -12.63 5.03 6.49
C GLU A 10 -13.69 4.81 7.58
N VAL A 11 -14.96 5.13 7.29
CA VAL A 11 -16.11 4.82 8.16
C VAL A 11 -16.89 3.65 7.59
N ARG A 12 -17.07 2.60 8.38
CA ARG A 12 -17.65 1.33 7.93
C ARG A 12 -18.67 0.78 8.93
N LYS A 13 -19.77 0.22 8.41
CA LYS A 13 -20.78 -0.54 9.15
C LYS A 13 -20.24 -1.92 9.53
N VAL A 14 -20.38 -2.28 10.80
CA VAL A 14 -20.04 -3.61 11.33
C VAL A 14 -21.26 -4.15 12.09
N HIS A 15 -21.42 -5.47 12.13
CA HIS A 15 -22.50 -6.10 12.88
C HIS A 15 -22.33 -5.84 14.38
N GLU A 16 -23.43 -5.60 15.08
CA GLU A 16 -23.42 -5.28 16.53
C GLU A 16 -22.92 -6.44 17.38
N ASN A 17 -23.14 -7.67 16.94
CA ASN A 17 -22.76 -8.89 17.67
C ASN A 17 -21.27 -9.25 17.55
N CYS A 18 -20.45 -8.41 16.88
CA CYS A 18 -19.02 -8.66 16.76
C CYS A 18 -18.27 -8.29 18.05
N TYR A 19 -17.32 -9.13 18.47
CA TYR A 19 -16.43 -8.83 19.59
C TYR A 19 -15.45 -7.69 19.27
N ALA A 20 -15.15 -6.89 20.27
CA ALA A 20 -14.12 -5.86 20.24
C ALA A 20 -13.42 -5.79 21.60
N THR A 21 -12.17 -5.35 21.60
CA THR A 21 -11.39 -5.09 22.82
C THR A 21 -11.27 -3.59 23.06
N VAL A 22 -11.40 -3.19 24.33
CA VAL A 22 -11.25 -1.80 24.74
C VAL A 22 -9.76 -1.50 24.94
N GLY A 23 -9.24 -0.55 24.17
CA GLY A 23 -7.85 -0.10 24.29
C GLY A 23 -7.19 0.21 22.95
N ILE A 24 -5.87 0.42 23.00
CA ILE A 24 -5.02 0.66 21.83
C ILE A 24 -3.98 -0.46 21.79
N CYS A 25 -3.55 -0.87 20.60
CA CYS A 25 -2.43 -1.80 20.47
C CYS A 25 -1.17 -1.27 21.19
N SER A 26 -0.46 -2.16 21.87
CA SER A 26 0.81 -1.87 22.53
C SER A 26 1.92 -1.53 21.53
N ASN A 27 3.06 -1.02 22.03
CA ASN A 27 4.24 -0.66 21.23
C ASN A 27 3.98 0.46 20.19
N LYS A 28 3.49 1.60 20.67
CA LYS A 28 3.19 2.78 19.83
C LYS A 28 4.44 3.35 19.14
N ASP A 29 5.60 3.22 19.78
CA ASP A 29 6.88 3.77 19.30
C ASP A 29 7.58 2.87 18.27
N HIS A 30 6.96 1.75 17.86
CA HIS A 30 7.51 0.86 16.84
C HIS A 30 7.86 1.58 15.53
N ASN A 31 7.11 2.63 15.18
CA ASN A 31 7.35 3.43 13.97
C ASN A 31 8.63 4.28 14.05
N LEU A 32 9.14 4.56 15.26
CA LEU A 32 10.35 5.35 15.46
C LEU A 32 11.65 4.52 15.31
N VAL A 33 11.52 3.20 15.18
CA VAL A 33 12.67 2.30 15.09
C VAL A 33 13.42 2.47 13.76
N SER A 34 14.68 2.90 13.83
CA SER A 34 15.60 2.87 12.68
C SER A 34 16.30 1.52 12.56
N ILE A 35 16.28 0.92 11.36
CA ILE A 35 16.88 -0.39 11.09
C ILE A 35 18.43 -0.30 11.06
N GLY A 36 18.98 0.82 10.59
CA GLY A 36 20.42 1.14 10.60
C GLY A 36 21.29 0.40 9.57
N LYS A 37 21.09 -0.92 9.37
CA LYS A 37 21.90 -1.73 8.44
C LYS A 37 21.08 -2.68 7.58
N ALA A 38 21.56 -2.98 6.38
CA ALA A 38 20.92 -3.92 5.45
C ALA A 38 20.73 -5.33 6.05
N GLY A 39 21.71 -5.82 6.82
CA GLY A 39 21.63 -7.14 7.47
C GLY A 39 20.46 -7.28 8.45
N ARG A 40 20.06 -6.21 9.14
CA ARG A 40 18.90 -6.25 10.04
C ARG A 40 17.59 -6.38 9.27
N SER A 41 17.49 -5.78 8.08
CA SER A 41 16.35 -6.04 7.16
C SER A 41 16.28 -7.50 6.73
N ARG A 42 17.43 -8.14 6.52
CA ARG A 42 17.51 -9.57 6.18
C ARG A 42 17.06 -10.46 7.34
N TRP A 43 17.41 -10.14 8.58
CA TRP A 43 16.91 -10.84 9.77
C TRP A 43 15.38 -10.73 9.92
N LEU A 44 14.80 -9.61 9.48
CA LEU A 44 13.34 -9.42 9.38
C LEU A 44 12.70 -10.13 8.17
N GLY A 45 13.45 -10.95 7.43
CA GLY A 45 12.95 -11.69 6.25
C GLY A 45 12.76 -10.85 4.98
N LYS A 46 13.16 -9.57 4.98
CA LYS A 46 13.01 -8.68 3.82
C LYS A 46 14.22 -8.78 2.91
N ARG A 47 14.01 -9.35 1.71
CA ARG A 47 15.03 -9.43 0.65
C ARG A 47 15.17 -8.09 -0.09
N PRO A 48 16.34 -7.80 -0.70
CA PRO A 48 16.50 -6.58 -1.50
C PRO A 48 15.53 -6.58 -2.69
N THR A 49 15.00 -5.40 -3.02
CA THR A 49 14.11 -5.17 -4.16
C THR A 49 14.84 -4.37 -5.23
N VAL A 50 14.73 -4.82 -6.49
CA VAL A 50 15.37 -4.16 -7.64
C VAL A 50 14.39 -3.15 -8.25
N ARG A 51 14.88 -1.97 -8.64
CA ARG A 51 14.06 -0.94 -9.29
C ARG A 51 13.79 -1.32 -10.74
N GLY A 52 12.55 -1.14 -11.20
CA GLY A 52 12.16 -1.46 -12.59
C GLY A 52 12.96 -0.75 -13.67
N VAL A 53 13.44 0.47 -13.40
CA VAL A 53 14.23 1.27 -14.37
C VAL A 53 15.63 0.70 -14.63
N VAL A 54 16.11 -0.20 -13.77
CA VAL A 54 17.42 -0.86 -13.92
C VAL A 54 17.29 -2.18 -14.68
N MET A 55 16.07 -2.67 -14.88
CA MET A 55 15.82 -3.95 -15.54
C MET A 55 15.82 -3.79 -17.06
N ASN A 56 15.83 -4.91 -17.80
CA ASN A 56 15.67 -4.87 -19.25
C ASN A 56 14.21 -4.59 -19.64
N PRO A 57 13.93 -4.12 -20.87
CA PRO A 57 12.56 -3.90 -21.36
C PRO A 57 11.65 -5.13 -21.28
N VAL A 58 12.23 -6.34 -21.35
CA VAL A 58 11.48 -7.61 -21.24
C VAL A 58 11.01 -7.89 -19.81
N ASP A 59 11.75 -7.41 -18.81
CA ASP A 59 11.53 -7.73 -17.40
C ASP A 59 10.57 -6.74 -16.74
N HIS A 60 10.66 -5.46 -17.11
CA HIS A 60 9.85 -4.40 -16.55
C HIS A 60 9.47 -3.36 -17.60
N PRO A 61 8.23 -2.84 -17.61
CA PRO A 61 7.81 -1.75 -18.50
C PRO A 61 8.55 -0.42 -18.34
N HIS A 62 9.50 -0.31 -17.40
CA HIS A 62 10.34 0.87 -17.20
C HIS A 62 11.79 0.60 -17.61
N GLY A 63 12.10 -0.63 -18.02
CA GLY A 63 13.44 -1.08 -18.30
C GLY A 63 13.97 -0.59 -19.64
N GLY A 64 15.29 -0.65 -19.78
CA GLY A 64 16.03 -0.22 -20.97
C GLY A 64 16.29 1.28 -21.08
N GLY A 65 16.66 1.69 -22.30
CA GLY A 65 17.26 2.98 -22.59
C GLY A 65 18.78 2.98 -22.35
N GLU A 66 19.47 3.93 -22.96
CA GLU A 66 20.90 4.15 -22.74
C GLU A 66 21.11 4.98 -21.48
N GLY A 67 21.97 4.50 -20.58
CA GLY A 67 22.22 5.15 -19.29
C GLY A 67 21.01 5.09 -18.34
N ARG A 68 20.93 6.08 -17.43
CA ARG A 68 19.86 6.14 -16.43
C ARG A 68 18.68 6.94 -16.97
N THR A 69 17.53 6.28 -17.10
CA THR A 69 16.28 6.94 -17.51
C THR A 69 15.31 7.11 -16.35
N SER A 70 14.18 7.77 -16.60
CA SER A 70 13.01 7.79 -15.71
C SER A 70 11.97 6.71 -16.07
N GLY A 71 12.31 5.79 -16.97
CA GLY A 71 11.43 4.75 -17.50
C GLY A 71 10.53 5.19 -18.66
N GLY A 72 10.53 6.47 -19.06
CA GLY A 72 9.88 6.96 -20.28
C GLY A 72 8.35 6.84 -20.33
N ARG A 73 7.70 6.48 -19.22
CA ARG A 73 6.25 6.18 -19.14
C ARG A 73 5.68 6.59 -17.78
N HIS A 74 4.36 6.79 -17.71
CA HIS A 74 3.65 6.84 -16.43
C HIS A 74 3.95 5.60 -15.56
N PRO A 75 4.21 5.76 -14.25
CA PRO A 75 4.63 4.65 -13.39
C PRO A 75 3.66 3.47 -13.33
N VAL A 76 4.15 2.29 -13.72
CA VAL A 76 3.43 1.02 -13.67
C VAL A 76 4.16 -0.03 -12.83
N SER A 77 3.43 -1.08 -12.46
CA SER A 77 3.98 -2.30 -11.89
C SER A 77 4.71 -3.14 -12.96
N PRO A 78 5.46 -4.19 -12.57
CA PRO A 78 6.11 -5.10 -13.53
C PRO A 78 5.11 -5.72 -14.52
N TRP A 79 3.85 -5.87 -14.13
CA TRP A 79 2.77 -6.39 -14.97
C TRP A 79 1.95 -5.31 -15.68
N GLY A 80 2.41 -4.06 -15.69
CA GLY A 80 1.77 -2.96 -16.42
C GLY A 80 0.59 -2.29 -15.72
N GLN A 81 0.17 -2.75 -14.54
CA GLN A 81 -0.88 -2.06 -13.77
C GLN A 81 -0.40 -0.67 -13.31
N PRO A 82 -1.15 0.42 -13.55
CA PRO A 82 -0.76 1.77 -13.11
C PRO A 82 -0.66 1.89 -11.59
N THR A 83 0.38 2.56 -11.08
CA THR A 83 0.67 2.63 -9.63
C THR A 83 0.29 3.97 -8.99
N LYS A 84 0.31 5.06 -9.75
CA LYS A 84 -0.10 6.39 -9.27
C LYS A 84 -1.61 6.58 -9.43
N GLY A 85 -2.31 6.76 -8.32
CA GLY A 85 -3.73 7.14 -8.28
C GLY A 85 -4.75 6.05 -8.62
N TYR A 86 -4.36 5.02 -9.39
CA TYR A 86 -5.25 3.95 -9.84
C TYR A 86 -5.93 3.21 -8.68
N LYS A 87 -7.25 3.06 -8.75
CA LYS A 87 -8.04 2.33 -7.75
C LYS A 87 -8.05 0.85 -8.12
N THR A 88 -7.37 0.03 -7.33
CA THR A 88 -7.28 -1.43 -7.55
C THR A 88 -8.52 -2.20 -7.07
N ARG A 89 -9.36 -1.61 -6.20
CA ARG A 89 -10.58 -2.25 -5.72
C ARG A 89 -11.69 -2.17 -6.78
N ARG A 90 -12.23 -3.31 -7.19
CA ARG A 90 -13.42 -3.42 -8.05
C ARG A 90 -14.64 -2.77 -7.39
N SER A 91 -15.44 -2.03 -8.18
CA SER A 91 -16.59 -1.27 -7.69
C SER A 91 -17.84 -2.11 -7.39
N THR A 92 -17.84 -3.39 -7.76
CA THR A 92 -18.97 -4.31 -7.59
C THR A 92 -18.79 -5.26 -6.41
N ARG A 93 -17.87 -4.95 -5.47
CA ARG A 93 -17.65 -5.85 -4.34
C ARG A 93 -18.86 -5.75 -3.41
N PRO A 94 -19.49 -6.87 -3.00
CA PRO A 94 -20.65 -6.84 -2.10
C PRO A 94 -20.38 -6.13 -0.77
N SER A 95 -19.11 -6.11 -0.33
CA SER A 95 -18.69 -5.41 0.88
C SER A 95 -18.69 -3.88 0.77
N ASP A 96 -18.85 -3.31 -0.43
CA ASP A 96 -18.96 -1.87 -0.64
C ASP A 96 -20.22 -1.31 0.04
N LYS A 97 -21.28 -2.11 0.20
CA LYS A 97 -22.52 -1.74 0.90
C LYS A 97 -22.32 -1.37 2.37
N PHE A 98 -21.23 -1.85 2.98
CA PHE A 98 -20.92 -1.55 4.38
C PHE A 98 -20.08 -0.27 4.54
N ILE A 99 -19.55 0.30 3.46
CA ILE A 99 -18.70 1.48 3.53
C ILE A 99 -19.57 2.73 3.47
N VAL A 100 -19.56 3.53 4.53
CA VAL A 100 -20.31 4.79 4.60
C VAL A 100 -19.48 5.94 4.05
N GLN A 101 -18.22 6.02 4.47
CA GLN A 101 -17.28 7.03 3.99
C GLN A 101 -15.95 6.37 3.63
N LYS A 102 -15.49 6.57 2.38
CA LYS A 102 -14.19 6.06 1.91
C LYS A 102 -13.05 6.82 2.57
N ARG A 103 -11.90 6.15 2.74
CA ARG A 103 -10.66 6.78 3.24
C ARG A 103 -10.34 8.09 2.53
N LYS A 104 -9.96 9.13 3.28
CA LYS A 104 -9.44 10.37 2.70
C LYS A 104 -8.03 10.10 2.18
N ARG A 105 -7.82 10.24 0.87
CA ARG A 105 -6.47 10.23 0.29
C ARG A 105 -5.96 11.66 0.30
N ASN A 106 -4.79 11.90 0.90
CA ASN A 106 -4.08 13.15 0.67
C ASN A 106 -3.73 13.25 -0.81
N ARG A 107 -4.25 14.28 -1.49
CA ARG A 107 -4.02 14.52 -2.92
C ARG A 107 -2.62 15.09 -3.21
N ASN A 108 -1.87 15.45 -2.17
CA ASN A 108 -0.54 16.10 -2.27
C ASN A 108 0.64 15.13 -2.12
N ARG A 109 0.49 13.86 -2.50
CA ARG A 109 1.60 12.88 -2.56
C ARG A 109 1.49 12.05 -3.83
#